data_AF-A0A4Q2DMN1-F1
#
_entry.id   AF-A0A4Q2DMN1-F1
#
_cell.length_a   1.000
_cell.length_b   1.000
_cell.length_c   1.000
_cell.angle_alpha   90.00
_cell.angle_beta   90.00
_cell.angle_gamma   90.00
#
_symmetry.space_group_name_H-M   'P 1'
#
loop_
_entity.id
_entity.type
_entity.pdbx_description
1 polymer ?
#
loop_
_entity_poly.entity_id
_entity_poly.type
_entity_poly.pdbx_seq_one_letter_code
_entity_poly.pdbx_strand_id
1 'polypeptide(L)' 'MWSIRDKDAPEVAKDFYEYLLERQPEGKGSGGSSGFDGSQAAYALHHATQRLRRRLDNSQRSLLAWIPYVHFGF' A
#
# COMPACT_ATOMS: atom_id res chain seq x y z
N MET A 1 6.07 14.83 5.07
CA MET A 1 5.29 14.38 3.90
C MET A 1 4.87 15.58 3.09
N TRP A 2 4.58 15.40 1.80
CA TRP A 2 4.13 16.45 0.87
C TRP A 2 2.92 15.94 0.05
N SER A 3 2.33 16.84 -0.74
CA SER A 3 1.19 16.51 -1.61
C SER A 3 1.57 15.49 -2.68
N ILE A 4 0.76 14.43 -2.81
CA ILE A 4 0.91 13.38 -3.82
C ILE A 4 0.01 13.65 -5.03
N ARG A 5 0.31 13.00 -6.16
CA ARG A 5 -0.45 13.18 -7.40
C ARG A 5 -1.73 12.35 -7.37
N ASP A 6 -2.83 12.95 -7.80
CA ASP A 6 -4.15 12.29 -7.88
C ASP A 6 -4.16 11.05 -8.76
N LYS A 7 -3.25 10.95 -9.73
CA LYS A 7 -3.11 9.76 -10.57
C LYS A 7 -2.39 8.59 -9.88
N ASP A 8 -1.47 8.87 -8.96
CA ASP A 8 -0.60 7.84 -8.36
C ASP A 8 -1.22 7.32 -7.05
N ALA A 9 -1.90 8.20 -6.29
CA ALA A 9 -2.47 7.86 -4.99
C ALA A 9 -3.52 6.73 -5.02
N PRO A 10 -4.51 6.73 -5.94
CA PRO A 10 -5.50 5.66 -6.02
C PRO A 10 -4.87 4.32 -6.39
N GLU A 11 -3.84 4.30 -7.24
CA GLU A 11 -3.15 3.07 -7.60
C GLU A 11 -2.36 2.48 -6.43
N VAL A 12 -1.67 3.32 -5.64
CA VAL A 12 -0.97 2.86 -4.44
C VAL A 12 -1.96 2.31 -3.42
N ALA A 13 -3.10 2.98 -3.21
CA ALA A 13 -4.16 2.49 -2.32
C ALA A 13 -4.71 1.14 -2.80
N LYS A 14 -4.97 1.00 -4.10
CA LYS A 14 -5.40 -0.27 -4.71
C LYS A 14 -4.39 -1.38 -4.45
N ASP A 15 -3.12 -1.19 -4.82
CA ASP A 15 -2.07 -2.20 -4.65
C ASP A 15 -1.84 -2.58 -3.18
N PHE A 16 -2.05 -1.62 -2.27
CA PHE A 16 -1.95 -1.80 -0.81
C PHE A 16 -3.09 -2.68 -0.28
N TYR A 17 -4.34 -2.33 -0.59
CA TYR A 17 -5.49 -3.09 -0.10
C TYR A 17 -5.62 -4.45 -0.76
N GLU A 18 -5.30 -4.57 -2.06
CA GLU A 18 -5.20 -5.89 -2.73
C GLU A 18 -4.25 -6.81 -1.96
N TYR A 19 -3.04 -6.33 -1.63
CA TYR A 19 -2.06 -7.12 -0.90
C TYR A 19 -2.58 -7.61 0.46
N LEU A 20 -3.28 -6.77 1.21
CA LEU A 20 -3.80 -7.09 2.54
C LEU A 20 -4.97 -8.07 2.48
N LEU A 21 -5.90 -7.85 1.55
CA LEU A 21 -7.09 -8.70 1.40
C LEU A 21 -6.73 -10.09 0.87
N GLU A 22 -5.78 -10.20 -0.05
CA GLU A 22 -5.29 -11.49 -0.56
C GLU A 22 -4.57 -12.34 0.49
N ARG A 23 -3.98 -11.68 1.50
CA ARG A 23 -3.20 -12.35 2.56
C ARG A 23 -3.98 -12.49 3.86
N GLN A 24 -5.25 -12.10 3.84
CA GLN A 24 -6.12 -12.31 4.98
C GLN A 24 -6.37 -13.82 5.13
N PRO A 25 -6.16 -14.41 6.32
CA PRO A 25 -6.39 -15.84 6.51
C PRO A 25 -7.86 -16.19 6.21
N GLU A 26 -8.06 -17.19 5.34
CA GLU A 26 -9.33 -17.86 5.08
C GLU A 26 -10.01 -18.20 6.43
N GLY A 27 -11.19 -17.63 6.70
CA GLY A 27 -11.94 -17.85 7.94
C GLY A 27 -12.05 -16.65 8.90
N LYS A 28 -11.33 -15.55 8.67
CA LYS A 28 -11.54 -14.28 9.41
C LYS A 28 -12.70 -13.41 8.87
N GLY A 29 -13.36 -13.87 7.81
CA GLY A 29 -14.32 -13.08 7.02
C GLY A 29 -15.78 -13.55 7.07
N SER A 30 -16.17 -14.49 7.91
CA SER A 30 -17.57 -14.97 7.97
C SER A 30 -17.98 -15.39 9.38
N GLY A 31 -18.50 -14.44 10.15
CA GLY A 31 -19.19 -14.70 11.41
C GLY A 31 -18.35 -14.40 12.65
N GLY A 32 -18.65 -13.28 13.30
CA GLY A 32 -18.29 -13.03 14.69
C GLY A 32 -16.86 -12.56 14.92
N SER A 33 -16.64 -11.25 14.75
CA SER A 33 -15.57 -10.50 15.42
C SER A 33 -14.14 -11.00 15.22
N SER A 34 -13.61 -10.91 14.00
CA SER A 34 -12.17 -10.71 13.82
C SER A 34 -11.94 -9.53 12.90
N GLY A 35 -11.47 -8.42 13.47
CA GLY A 35 -11.22 -7.19 12.73
C GLY A 35 -10.19 -7.36 11.62
N PHE A 36 -10.12 -6.36 10.75
CA PHE A 36 -9.09 -6.23 9.72
C PHE A 36 -7.69 -6.47 10.31
N ASP A 37 -6.95 -7.43 9.74
CA ASP A 37 -5.61 -7.79 10.19
C ASP A 37 -4.58 -6.82 9.60
N GLY A 38 -4.27 -5.77 10.36
CA GLY A 38 -3.32 -4.73 9.95
C GLY A 38 -1.85 -5.12 10.07
N SER A 39 -1.52 -6.32 10.59
CA SER A 39 -0.13 -6.74 10.86
C SER A 39 0.78 -6.74 9.62
N GLN A 40 0.18 -6.80 8.43
CA GLN A 40 0.89 -6.77 7.15
C GLN A 40 0.92 -5.37 6.50
N ALA A 41 0.45 -4.32 7.17
CA ALA A 41 0.35 -2.98 6.59
C ALA A 41 1.71 -2.42 6.13
N ALA A 42 2.78 -2.62 6.91
CA ALA A 42 4.13 -2.22 6.50
C ALA A 42 4.56 -2.91 5.19
N TYR A 43 4.33 -4.23 5.09
CA TYR A 43 4.63 -5.02 3.90
C TYR A 43 3.77 -4.63 2.71
N ALA A 44 2.49 -4.37 2.92
CA ALA A 44 1.57 -3.91 1.89
C ALA A 44 2.00 -2.55 1.31
N LEU A 45 2.42 -1.61 2.16
CA LEU A 45 2.91 -0.31 1.70
C LEU A 45 4.22 -0.45 0.93
N HIS A 46 5.13 -1.29 1.41
CA HIS A 46 6.36 -1.61 0.69
C HIS A 46 6.06 -2.21 -0.69
N HIS A 47 5.12 -3.15 -0.77
CA HIS A 47 4.69 -3.77 -2.02
C HIS A 47 4.08 -2.74 -3.00
N ALA A 48 3.16 -1.90 -2.53
CA ALA A 48 2.50 -0.89 -3.35
C ALA A 48 3.50 0.15 -3.88
N THR A 49 4.42 0.63 -3.04
CA THR A 49 5.46 1.59 -3.45
C THR A 49 6.47 0.98 -4.43
N GLN A 50 6.82 -0.31 -4.29
CA GLN A 50 7.60 -1.01 -5.31
C GLN A 50 6.88 -1.08 -6.66
N ARG A 51 5.57 -1.37 -6.67
CA ARG A 51 4.77 -1.40 -7.92
C ARG A 51 4.73 -0.02 -8.57
N LEU A 52 4.49 1.04 -7.81
CA LEU A 52 4.54 2.41 -8.31
C LEU A 52 5.92 2.71 -8.93
N ARG A 53 7.02 2.36 -8.25
CA ARG A 53 8.38 2.55 -8.79
C ARG A 53 8.62 1.83 -10.12
N ARG A 54 8.03 0.65 -10.33
CA ARG A 54 8.11 -0.08 -11.61
C ARG A 54 7.27 0.56 -12.73
N ARG A 55 6.19 1.27 -12.37
CA ARG A 55 5.34 2.01 -13.34
C ARG A 55 5.94 3.36 -13.73
N LEU A 56 6.79 3.93 -12.87
CA LEU A 56 7.45 5.22 -13.10
C LEU A 56 8.79 5.05 -13.84
N ASP A 57 9.31 6.18 -14.32
CA ASP A 57 10.69 6.25 -14.79
C ASP A 57 11.68 6.29 -13.62
N ASN A 58 12.96 5.99 -13.88
CA ASN A 58 14.02 6.08 -12.86
C ASN A 58 14.58 7.52 -12.75
N SER A 59 13.77 8.54 -13.01
CA SER A 59 14.21 9.94 -12.93
C SER A 59 14.21 10.46 -11.49
N GLN A 60 14.91 11.56 -11.22
CA GLN A 60 14.82 12.24 -9.92
C GLN A 60 13.39 12.72 -9.61
N ARG A 61 12.58 13.00 -10.65
CA ARG A 61 11.19 13.42 -10.47
C ARG A 61 10.31 12.28 -9.97
N SER A 62 10.63 11.02 -10.30
CA SER A 62 9.85 9.88 -9.80
C SER A 62 10.03 9.67 -8.30
N LEU A 63 11.16 10.09 -7.72
CA LEU A 63 11.38 10.09 -6.28
C LEU A 63 10.28 10.85 -5.52
N LEU A 64 9.83 11.98 -6.07
CA LEU A 64 8.77 12.79 -5.48
C LEU A 64 7.41 12.09 -5.45
N ALA A 65 7.23 11.06 -6.28
CA ALA A 65 5.96 10.32 -6.34
C ALA A 65 5.86 9.23 -5.27
N TRP A 66 6.95 8.52 -4.94
CA TRP A 66 6.88 7.33 -4.07
C TRP A 66 7.52 7.49 -2.68
N ILE A 67 8.43 8.45 -2.46
CA ILE A 67 9.01 8.69 -1.12
C ILE A 67 7.99 9.13 -0.06
N PRO A 68 6.90 9.88 -0.35
CA PRO A 68 6.06 10.39 0.72
C PRO A 68 5.19 9.32 1.39
N TYR A 69 5.11 8.11 0.82
CA TYR A 69 4.39 6.99 1.43
C TYR A 69 5.21 6.36 2.56
N VAL A 70 4.78 6.64 3.79
CA VAL A 70 5.44 6.16 5.01
C VAL A 70 4.43 5.43 5.89
N HIS A 71 4.86 4.31 6.48
CA HIS A 71 4.08 3.57 7.46
C HIS A 71 4.59 3.94 8.86
N PHE A 72 3.67 4.33 9.74
CA PHE A 72 3.94 4.53 11.17
C PHE A 72 3.05 3.59 11.96
N GLY A 73 3.64 2.66 12.69
CA GLY A 73 2.90 1.66 13.47
C GLY A 73 3.56 0.29 13.46
N PHE A 74 2.84 -0.66 14.07
CA PHE A 74 3.13 -2.09 14.10
C PHE A 74 1.97 -2.86 13.46
#